data_AF-A0A2W2CE23-F1
#
_entry.id   AF-A0A2W2CE23-F1
#
_cell.length_a   1.000
_cell.length_b   1.000
_cell.length_c   1.000
_cell.angle_alpha   90.00
_cell.angle_beta   90.00
_cell.angle_gamma   90.00
#
_symmetry.space_group_name_H-M   'P 1'
#
loop_
_entity.id
_entity.type
_entity.pdbx_description
1 polymer ?
#
loop_
_entity_poly.entity_id
_entity_poly.type
_entity_poly.pdbx_seq_one_letter_code
_entity_poly.pdbx_strand_id
1 'polypeptide(L)'
;MGLHCGYLVATASPTRLLEELSRHAGEFISDAAVERTADAEVDPGQFDLLLGGRDGHAFLVDTSMFLSDSPDMLVAMSAELGTVVGAGAETVSGTYWLTVARDGEPLRYIHTSHTGLTRGMAMGEPLSSEDEHPLADISGGGVFAAMALFGLDPSPWLASGPATIIKFDAARFPEDGPIAAIRRKHLEQYKRPEDEWLSRITAVAVEGPPAP
;
A
#
# COMPACT_ATOMS: atom_id res chain seq x y z
N MET A 1 10.73 7.71 11.45
CA MET A 1 9.33 7.27 11.47
C MET A 1 9.10 6.53 10.17
N GLY A 2 8.64 5.28 10.21
CA GLY A 2 8.47 4.48 9.00
C GLY A 2 7.08 4.65 8.39
N LEU A 3 6.93 4.26 7.12
CA LEU A 3 5.64 4.26 6.43
C LEU A 3 4.70 3.16 7.00
N HIS A 4 3.50 3.55 7.43
CA HIS A 4 2.46 2.66 7.95
C HIS A 4 1.10 3.04 7.35
N CYS A 5 1.02 2.94 6.03
CA CYS A 5 -0.20 3.14 5.25
C CYS A 5 0.00 2.61 3.84
N GLY A 6 -1.12 2.51 3.13
CA GLY A 6 -1.18 2.32 1.70
C GLY A 6 -1.40 3.62 0.94
N TYR A 7 -1.07 3.58 -0.34
CA TYR A 7 -1.39 4.57 -1.34
C TYR A 7 -2.07 3.87 -2.51
N LEU A 8 -3.14 4.48 -3.00
CA LEU A 8 -3.79 4.10 -4.25
C LEU A 8 -3.86 5.34 -5.13
N VAL A 9 -3.21 5.30 -6.28
CA VAL A 9 -3.10 6.43 -7.20
C VAL A 9 -3.53 6.01 -8.60
N ALA A 10 -4.20 6.90 -9.32
CA ALA A 10 -4.75 6.59 -10.65
C ALA A 10 -4.70 7.78 -11.61
N THR A 11 -4.56 7.50 -12.92
CA THR A 11 -4.67 8.50 -14.01
C THR A 11 -6.13 8.87 -14.31
N ALA A 12 -6.90 9.17 -13.26
CA ALA A 12 -8.31 9.51 -13.35
C ALA A 12 -8.67 10.59 -12.33
N SER A 13 -9.89 11.12 -12.40
CA SER A 13 -10.38 12.05 -11.38
C SER A 13 -10.68 11.33 -10.06
N PRO A 14 -10.66 12.03 -8.92
CA PRO A 14 -11.02 11.45 -7.62
C PRO A 14 -12.42 10.84 -7.60
N THR A 15 -13.37 11.46 -8.31
CA THR A 15 -14.74 10.93 -8.47
C THR A 15 -14.74 9.59 -9.18
N ARG A 16 -14.02 9.47 -10.30
CA ARG A 16 -13.92 8.21 -11.06
C ARG A 16 -13.23 7.12 -10.24
N LEU A 17 -12.18 7.48 -9.50
CA LEU A 17 -11.51 6.56 -8.59
C LEU A 17 -12.51 6.02 -7.53
N LEU A 18 -13.30 6.90 -6.92
CA LEU A 18 -14.27 6.51 -5.89
C LEU A 18 -15.39 5.64 -6.46
N GLU A 19 -15.90 5.95 -7.65
CA GLU A 19 -16.90 5.13 -8.36
C GLU A 19 -16.40 3.70 -8.59
N GLU A 20 -15.16 3.53 -9.05
CA GLU A 20 -14.58 2.21 -9.29
C GLU A 20 -14.23 1.47 -7.99
N LEU A 21 -13.72 2.19 -6.97
CA LEU A 21 -13.57 1.61 -5.63
C LEU A 21 -14.91 1.12 -5.08
N SER A 22 -15.98 1.89 -5.26
CA SER A 22 -17.32 1.48 -4.83
C SER A 22 -17.78 0.20 -5.52
N ARG A 23 -17.45 0.05 -6.82
CA ARG A 23 -17.79 -1.14 -7.59
C ARG A 23 -17.14 -2.41 -7.05
N HIS A 24 -15.92 -2.32 -6.48
CA HIS A 24 -15.12 -3.48 -6.10
C HIS A 24 -15.00 -3.75 -4.60
N ALA A 25 -14.96 -2.73 -3.74
CA ALA A 25 -14.71 -2.89 -2.31
C ALA A 25 -15.99 -2.73 -1.49
N GLY A 26 -16.64 -1.57 -1.46
CA GLY A 26 -17.83 -1.31 -0.63
C GLY A 26 -18.34 0.10 -0.87
N GLU A 27 -18.94 0.78 0.10
CA GLU A 27 -19.36 2.18 -0.08
C GLU A 27 -18.41 3.16 0.60
N PHE A 28 -18.35 4.37 0.02
CA PHE A 28 -17.49 5.44 0.49
C PHE A 28 -18.31 6.71 0.74
N ILE A 29 -18.23 7.23 1.96
CA ILE A 29 -19.01 8.39 2.39
C ILE A 29 -18.05 9.55 2.61
N SER A 30 -18.28 10.67 1.93
CA SER A 30 -17.52 11.89 2.19
C SER A 30 -17.87 12.46 3.56
N ASP A 31 -16.86 12.76 4.37
CA ASP A 31 -17.04 13.31 5.71
C ASP A 31 -16.68 14.80 5.76
N ALA A 32 -15.39 15.13 5.55
CA ALA A 32 -14.89 16.49 5.71
C ALA A 32 -13.88 16.86 4.62
N ALA A 33 -13.91 18.11 4.17
CA ALA A 33 -12.87 18.68 3.31
C ALA A 33 -11.74 19.28 4.17
N VAL A 34 -10.50 19.13 3.70
CA VAL A 34 -9.30 19.69 4.34
C VAL A 34 -8.47 20.43 3.30
N GLU A 35 -7.99 21.62 3.66
CA GLU A 35 -7.17 22.43 2.75
C GLU A 35 -5.80 21.82 2.54
N ARG A 36 -5.20 21.25 3.59
CA ARG A 36 -3.93 20.53 3.53
C ARG A 36 -4.12 19.13 4.09
N THR A 37 -3.54 18.16 3.39
CA THR A 37 -3.45 16.75 3.81
C THR A 37 -2.83 16.57 5.19
N ALA A 38 -1.84 17.39 5.56
CA ALA A 38 -1.18 17.33 6.86
C ALA A 38 -2.09 17.77 8.03
N ASP A 39 -3.17 18.50 7.75
CA ASP A 39 -4.14 18.94 8.77
C ASP A 39 -5.28 17.94 8.95
N ALA A 40 -5.28 16.84 8.19
CA ALA A 40 -6.33 15.86 8.26
C ALA A 40 -6.13 14.91 9.45
N GLU A 41 -7.16 14.80 10.28
CA GLU A 41 -7.23 13.80 11.34
C GLU A 41 -7.95 12.57 10.79
N VAL A 42 -7.18 11.53 10.46
CA VAL A 42 -7.73 10.23 10.06
C VAL A 42 -7.60 9.23 11.20
N ASP A 43 -8.69 8.53 11.51
CA ASP A 43 -8.68 7.41 12.44
C ASP A 43 -8.60 6.07 11.66
N PRO A 44 -7.44 5.37 11.69
CA PRO A 44 -7.30 4.06 11.06
C PRO A 44 -8.29 3.02 11.62
N GLY A 45 -8.71 3.16 12.88
CA GLY A 45 -9.69 2.27 13.51
C GLY A 45 -11.12 2.48 13.00
N GLN A 46 -11.39 3.56 12.26
CA GLN A 46 -12.67 3.85 11.61
C GLN A 46 -12.61 3.70 10.08
N PHE A 47 -11.49 3.21 9.54
CA PHE A 47 -11.26 3.14 8.09
C PHE A 47 -11.40 4.51 7.40
N ASP A 48 -10.96 5.58 8.07
CA ASP A 48 -10.88 6.91 7.46
C ASP A 48 -9.74 6.95 6.44
N LEU A 49 -10.04 7.40 5.23
CA LEU A 49 -9.10 7.54 4.13
C LEU A 49 -8.98 9.02 3.73
N LEU A 50 -7.89 9.38 3.07
CA LEU A 50 -7.74 10.70 2.44
C LEU A 50 -7.83 10.57 0.94
N LEU A 51 -8.73 11.30 0.31
CA LEU A 51 -8.89 11.35 -1.14
C LEU A 51 -8.58 12.75 -1.64
N GLY A 52 -7.84 12.87 -2.72
CA GLY A 52 -7.64 14.14 -3.40
C GLY A 52 -7.20 13.96 -4.83
N GLY A 53 -7.01 15.08 -5.52
CA GLY A 53 -6.61 15.06 -6.92
C GLY A 53 -5.72 16.23 -7.27
N ARG A 54 -4.84 15.99 -8.24
CA ARG A 54 -3.91 16.99 -8.77
C ARG A 54 -3.59 16.65 -10.21
N ASP A 55 -3.55 17.65 -11.08
CA ASP A 55 -3.16 17.51 -12.49
C ASP A 55 -3.94 16.41 -13.25
N GLY A 56 -5.23 16.24 -12.90
CA GLY A 56 -6.12 15.23 -13.49
C GLY A 56 -5.92 13.81 -12.96
N HIS A 57 -5.10 13.63 -11.93
CA HIS A 57 -4.81 12.35 -11.30
C HIS A 57 -5.46 12.31 -9.92
N ALA A 58 -5.80 11.10 -9.47
CA ALA A 58 -6.42 10.84 -8.17
C ALA A 58 -5.42 10.17 -7.25
N PHE A 59 -5.48 10.54 -5.98
CA PHE A 59 -4.61 10.05 -4.94
C PHE A 59 -5.45 9.70 -3.71
N LEU A 60 -5.21 8.52 -3.16
CA LEU A 60 -5.86 8.04 -1.95
C LEU A 60 -4.81 7.53 -0.96
N VAL A 61 -4.89 7.99 0.28
CA VAL A 61 -4.16 7.41 1.41
C VAL A 61 -5.05 6.38 2.08
N ASP A 62 -4.61 5.14 2.02
CA ASP A 62 -5.31 3.97 2.55
C ASP A 62 -4.75 3.61 3.93
N THR A 63 -5.41 4.09 4.99
CA THR A 63 -5.03 3.79 6.38
C THR A 63 -5.32 2.33 6.76
N SER A 64 -6.24 1.68 6.05
CA SER A 64 -6.60 0.28 6.25
C SER A 64 -5.57 -0.68 5.67
N MET A 65 -4.78 -0.21 4.69
CA MET A 65 -3.85 -0.97 3.85
C MET A 65 -4.49 -2.05 2.96
N PHE A 66 -5.77 -2.39 3.17
CA PHE A 66 -6.47 -3.43 2.42
C PHE A 66 -6.70 -3.05 0.96
N LEU A 67 -7.09 -1.81 0.68
CA LEU A 67 -7.47 -1.37 -0.66
C LEU A 67 -6.25 -1.29 -1.58
N SER A 68 -5.16 -0.74 -1.06
CA SER A 68 -3.87 -0.62 -1.77
C SER A 68 -3.14 -1.96 -1.96
N ASP A 69 -3.44 -2.99 -1.16
CA ASP A 69 -2.88 -4.34 -1.24
C ASP A 69 -3.84 -5.37 -1.86
N SER A 70 -4.84 -4.91 -2.64
CA SER A 70 -5.81 -5.75 -3.34
C SER A 70 -5.49 -5.82 -4.86
N PRO A 71 -4.51 -6.65 -5.29
CA PRO A 71 -3.95 -6.56 -6.63
C PRO A 71 -4.95 -6.83 -7.75
N ASP A 72 -5.84 -7.81 -7.60
CA ASP A 72 -6.81 -8.16 -8.64
C ASP A 72 -7.86 -7.05 -8.84
N MET A 73 -8.27 -6.39 -7.76
CA MET A 73 -9.12 -5.20 -7.85
C MET A 73 -8.40 -4.06 -8.57
N LEU A 74 -7.14 -3.78 -8.23
CA LEU A 74 -6.38 -2.71 -8.87
C LEU A 74 -6.20 -2.94 -10.38
N VAL A 75 -5.99 -4.19 -10.77
CA VAL A 75 -5.97 -4.59 -12.18
C VAL A 75 -7.34 -4.35 -12.84
N ALA A 76 -8.43 -4.79 -12.22
CA ALA A 76 -9.78 -4.56 -12.75
C ALA A 76 -10.11 -3.06 -12.90
N MET A 77 -9.79 -2.25 -11.89
CA MET A 77 -9.97 -0.79 -11.91
C MET A 77 -9.16 -0.13 -13.03
N SER A 78 -7.96 -0.65 -13.33
CA SER A 78 -7.10 -0.07 -14.38
C SER A 78 -7.73 -0.13 -15.77
N ALA A 79 -8.67 -1.05 -16.04
CA ALA A 79 -9.41 -1.08 -17.30
C ALA A 79 -10.26 0.19 -17.52
N GLU A 80 -10.69 0.84 -16.44
CA GLU A 80 -11.59 2.00 -16.46
C GLU A 80 -10.89 3.32 -16.12
N LEU A 81 -9.75 3.25 -15.41
CA LEU A 81 -9.02 4.41 -14.88
C LEU A 81 -7.68 4.68 -15.59
N GLY A 82 -7.27 3.82 -16.53
CA GLY A 82 -5.97 3.88 -17.19
C GLY A 82 -4.88 3.23 -16.34
N THR A 83 -3.90 3.99 -15.87
CA THR A 83 -2.88 3.46 -14.94
C THR A 83 -3.38 3.56 -13.50
N VAL A 84 -3.27 2.47 -12.75
CA VAL A 84 -3.56 2.39 -11.31
C VAL A 84 -2.36 1.79 -10.61
N VAL A 85 -1.93 2.42 -9.51
CA VAL A 85 -0.88 1.90 -8.63
C VAL A 85 -1.42 1.80 -7.21
N GLY A 86 -1.34 0.61 -6.63
CA GLY A 86 -1.52 0.39 -5.20
C GLY A 86 -0.19 0.00 -4.58
N ALA A 87 0.25 0.70 -3.55
CA ALA A 87 1.55 0.44 -2.93
C ALA A 87 1.55 0.87 -1.48
N GLY A 88 2.44 0.32 -0.67
CA GLY A 88 2.53 0.74 0.72
C GLY A 88 3.54 -0.06 1.50
N ALA A 89 3.60 0.27 2.78
CA ALA A 89 4.42 -0.46 3.73
C ALA A 89 3.75 -0.50 5.10
N GLU A 90 4.05 -1.58 5.81
CA GLU A 90 3.75 -1.77 7.22
C GLU A 90 5.05 -2.05 7.97
N THR A 91 5.57 -1.04 8.66
CA THR A 91 6.92 -1.13 9.27
C THR A 91 7.05 -2.12 10.43
N VAL A 92 5.95 -2.52 11.07
CA VAL A 92 6.00 -3.47 12.20
C VAL A 92 6.37 -4.86 11.71
N SER A 93 5.70 -5.35 10.67
CA SER A 93 6.00 -6.62 10.03
C SER A 93 7.13 -6.52 8.99
N GLY A 94 7.50 -5.30 8.60
CA GLY A 94 8.40 -5.08 7.46
C GLY A 94 7.78 -5.60 6.18
N THR A 95 6.47 -5.37 6.01
CA THR A 95 5.73 -5.76 4.81
C THR A 95 5.71 -4.60 3.83
N TYR A 96 6.00 -4.88 2.56
CA TYR A 96 6.00 -3.91 1.47
C TYR A 96 5.30 -4.52 0.27
N TRP A 97 4.44 -3.74 -0.36
CA TRP A 97 3.68 -4.16 -1.53
C TRP A 97 3.65 -3.09 -2.60
N LEU A 98 3.51 -3.56 -3.84
CA LEU A 98 3.32 -2.75 -5.04
C LEU A 98 2.50 -3.56 -6.02
N THR A 99 1.47 -2.95 -6.57
CA THR A 99 0.76 -3.39 -7.76
C THR A 99 0.68 -2.23 -8.71
N VAL A 100 1.19 -2.41 -9.92
CA VAL A 100 1.03 -1.48 -11.04
C VAL A 100 0.22 -2.21 -12.09
N ALA A 101 -0.87 -1.59 -12.51
CA ALA A 101 -1.70 -2.08 -13.61
C ALA A 101 -2.04 -0.94 -14.56
N ARG A 102 -2.25 -1.28 -15.83
CA ARG A 102 -2.65 -0.34 -16.87
C ARG A 102 -3.61 -1.01 -17.83
N ASP A 103 -4.73 -0.34 -18.10
CA ASP A 103 -5.71 -0.75 -19.11
C ASP A 103 -6.19 -2.20 -18.95
N GLY A 104 -6.33 -2.67 -17.70
CA GLY A 104 -6.77 -4.02 -17.36
C GLY A 104 -5.64 -5.06 -17.24
N GLU A 105 -4.39 -4.67 -17.45
CA GLU A 105 -3.25 -5.58 -17.47
C GLU A 105 -2.25 -5.29 -16.33
N PRO A 106 -1.80 -6.31 -15.58
CA PRO A 106 -0.77 -6.13 -14.56
C PRO A 106 0.61 -5.90 -15.21
N LEU A 107 1.30 -4.84 -14.79
CA LEU A 107 2.67 -4.53 -15.24
C LEU A 107 3.73 -5.00 -14.25
N ARG A 108 3.49 -4.76 -12.96
CA ARG A 108 4.42 -5.11 -11.87
C ARG A 108 3.62 -5.47 -10.63
N TYR A 109 3.99 -6.56 -9.99
CA TYR A 109 3.50 -6.91 -8.66
C TYR A 109 4.68 -7.27 -7.77
N ILE A 110 4.71 -6.75 -6.55
CA ILE A 110 5.68 -7.08 -5.52
C ILE A 110 4.93 -7.25 -4.20
N HIS A 111 5.26 -8.29 -3.46
CA HIS A 111 4.85 -8.45 -2.07
C HIS A 111 5.97 -9.10 -1.27
N THR A 112 6.43 -8.41 -0.24
CA THR A 112 7.48 -8.88 0.66
C THR A 112 7.06 -8.68 2.10
N SER A 113 7.51 -9.55 2.99
CA SER A 113 7.29 -9.42 4.44
C SER A 113 8.50 -10.00 5.17
N HIS A 114 9.24 -9.16 5.89
CA HIS A 114 10.46 -9.61 6.58
C HIS A 114 10.18 -10.56 7.73
N THR A 115 9.11 -10.33 8.49
CA THR A 115 8.71 -11.20 9.60
C THR A 115 7.89 -12.40 9.11
N GLY A 116 7.07 -12.23 8.07
CA GLY A 116 6.14 -13.26 7.61
C GLY A 116 6.70 -14.24 6.59
N LEU A 117 7.73 -13.87 5.82
CA LEU A 117 8.22 -14.65 4.69
C LEU A 117 9.72 -14.90 4.72
N THR A 118 10.11 -16.07 4.24
CA THR A 118 11.50 -16.42 3.95
C THR A 118 11.95 -15.91 2.57
N ARG A 119 10.99 -15.69 1.67
CA ARG A 119 11.24 -15.17 0.31
C ARG A 119 10.08 -14.28 -0.14
N GLY A 120 10.41 -13.07 -0.62
CA GLY A 120 9.46 -12.17 -1.27
C GLY A 120 8.94 -12.70 -2.60
N MET A 121 7.83 -12.13 -3.06
CA MET A 121 7.21 -12.42 -4.35
C MET A 121 7.32 -11.20 -5.26
N ALA A 122 7.61 -11.44 -6.53
CA ALA A 122 7.55 -10.42 -7.57
C ALA A 122 7.09 -11.04 -8.90
N MET A 123 6.31 -10.29 -9.68
CA MET A 123 5.84 -10.65 -11.02
C MET A 123 5.98 -9.44 -11.96
N GLY A 124 6.25 -9.69 -13.24
CA GLY A 124 6.57 -8.64 -14.22
C GLY A 124 8.04 -8.22 -14.17
N GLU A 125 8.45 -7.39 -15.12
CA GLU A 125 9.82 -6.88 -15.20
C GLU A 125 10.11 -5.89 -14.06
N PRO A 126 11.32 -5.89 -13.49
CA PRO A 126 11.72 -4.88 -12.52
C PRO A 126 11.57 -3.46 -13.06
N LEU A 127 11.09 -2.54 -12.22
CA LEU A 127 11.08 -1.13 -12.54
C LEU A 127 12.51 -0.57 -12.50
N SER A 128 12.81 0.38 -13.38
CA SER A 128 14.14 1.02 -13.43
C SER A 128 14.52 1.76 -12.14
N SER A 129 13.54 2.08 -11.30
CA SER A 129 13.79 2.70 -9.99
C SER A 129 14.24 1.70 -8.93
N GLU A 130 13.99 0.39 -9.10
CA GLU A 130 14.21 -0.60 -8.04
C GLU A 130 15.71 -0.80 -7.68
N ASP A 131 16.62 -0.51 -8.61
CA ASP A 131 18.07 -0.63 -8.37
C ASP A 131 18.61 0.45 -7.42
N GLU A 132 18.14 1.69 -7.58
CA GLU A 132 18.56 2.84 -6.78
C GLU A 132 17.65 3.05 -5.55
N HIS A 133 16.37 2.69 -5.71
CA HIS A 133 15.32 2.85 -4.71
C HIS A 133 14.52 1.55 -4.55
N PRO A 134 15.06 0.56 -3.84
CA PRO A 134 14.36 -0.69 -3.56
C PRO A 134 13.02 -0.44 -2.88
N LEU A 135 11.99 -1.21 -3.24
CA LEU A 135 10.66 -1.07 -2.64
C LEU A 135 10.68 -1.31 -1.12
N ALA A 136 11.48 -2.28 -0.66
CA ALA A 136 11.67 -2.58 0.75
C ALA A 136 12.58 -1.56 1.43
N ASP A 137 12.09 -0.32 1.52
CA ASP A 137 12.74 0.81 2.16
C ASP A 137 11.84 1.36 3.27
N ILE A 138 12.36 1.38 4.50
CA ILE A 138 11.65 1.86 5.69
C ILE A 138 11.15 3.30 5.55
N SER A 139 11.81 4.10 4.71
CA SER A 139 11.44 5.50 4.47
C SER A 139 10.23 5.64 3.53
N GLY A 140 9.85 4.58 2.81
CA GLY A 140 8.87 4.61 1.74
C GLY A 140 9.41 5.22 0.44
N GLY A 141 10.69 5.60 0.36
CA GLY A 141 11.30 6.22 -0.81
C GLY A 141 11.16 5.39 -2.08
N GLY A 142 11.36 4.07 -1.99
CA GLY A 142 11.13 3.14 -3.11
C GLY A 142 9.69 3.11 -3.61
N VAL A 143 8.72 3.25 -2.71
CA VAL A 143 7.28 3.29 -3.05
C VAL A 143 6.96 4.56 -3.86
N PHE A 144 7.44 5.73 -3.42
CA PHE A 144 7.24 6.98 -4.15
C PHE A 144 8.02 7.00 -5.47
N ALA A 145 9.25 6.50 -5.50
CA ALA A 145 10.04 6.41 -6.73
C ALA A 145 9.36 5.52 -7.79
N ALA A 146 8.79 4.38 -7.37
CA ALA A 146 8.03 3.51 -8.25
C ALA A 146 6.80 4.22 -8.85
N MET A 147 6.02 4.93 -8.02
CA MET A 147 4.87 5.71 -8.49
C MET A 147 5.27 6.85 -9.44
N ALA A 148 6.38 7.53 -9.18
CA ALA A 148 6.89 8.63 -9.99
C ALA A 148 7.24 8.20 -11.44
N LEU A 149 7.69 6.96 -11.66
CA LEU A 149 7.93 6.42 -13.00
C LEU A 149 6.68 6.40 -13.89
N PHE A 150 5.50 6.38 -13.27
CA PHE A 150 4.21 6.41 -13.96
C PHE A 150 3.57 7.80 -13.96
N GLY A 151 4.28 8.84 -13.51
CA GLY A 151 3.74 10.19 -13.36
C GLY A 151 2.74 10.32 -12.20
N LEU A 152 2.71 9.36 -11.29
CA LEU A 152 1.71 9.26 -10.22
C LEU A 152 2.32 9.50 -8.83
N ASP A 153 3.31 10.39 -8.71
CA ASP A 153 3.91 10.75 -7.42
C ASP A 153 2.90 11.53 -6.55
N PRO A 154 2.46 10.99 -5.39
CA PRO A 154 1.55 11.69 -4.49
C PRO A 154 2.24 12.80 -3.69
N SER A 155 3.57 12.87 -3.64
CA SER A 155 4.31 13.77 -2.74
C SER A 155 3.92 15.25 -2.87
N PRO A 156 3.77 15.82 -4.08
CA PRO A 156 3.33 17.20 -4.23
C PRO A 156 1.91 17.44 -3.69
N TRP A 157 1.01 16.46 -3.84
CA TRP A 157 -0.34 16.54 -3.29
C TRP A 157 -0.34 16.38 -1.77
N LEU A 158 0.43 15.42 -1.23
CA LEU A 158 0.61 15.22 0.21
C LEU A 158 1.22 16.43 0.93
N ALA A 159 1.93 17.30 0.21
CA ALA A 159 2.48 18.53 0.77
C ALA A 159 1.50 19.72 0.75
N SER A 160 0.50 19.72 -0.15
CA SER A 160 -0.33 20.91 -0.40
C SER A 160 -1.84 20.73 -0.23
N GLY A 161 -2.38 19.51 -0.36
CA GLY A 161 -3.81 19.29 -0.57
C GLY A 161 -4.32 19.91 -1.88
N PRO A 162 -5.65 20.14 -2.01
CA PRO A 162 -6.69 19.83 -1.03
C PRO A 162 -6.98 18.32 -0.95
N ALA A 163 -7.62 17.90 0.14
CA ALA A 163 -8.11 16.54 0.29
C ALA A 163 -9.50 16.50 0.93
N THR A 164 -10.12 15.33 0.88
CA THR A 164 -11.38 15.01 1.52
C THR A 164 -11.17 13.76 2.35
N ILE A 165 -11.55 13.81 3.62
CA ILE A 165 -11.69 12.63 4.46
C ILE A 165 -12.91 11.87 3.99
N ILE A 166 -12.72 10.60 3.66
CA ILE A 166 -13.79 9.68 3.26
C ILE A 166 -13.80 8.47 4.20
N LYS A 167 -14.99 7.96 4.50
CA LYS A 167 -15.18 6.76 5.31
C LYS A 167 -15.49 5.58 4.43
N PHE A 168 -14.71 4.51 4.58
CA PHE A 168 -14.98 3.23 3.95
C PHE A 168 -15.83 2.36 4.88
N ASP A 169 -16.99 1.89 4.40
CA ASP A 169 -17.92 1.12 5.24
C ASP A 169 -17.49 -0.32 5.53
N ALA A 170 -16.52 -0.84 4.77
CA ALA A 170 -16.04 -2.22 4.82
C ALA A 170 -17.17 -3.28 4.75
N ALA A 171 -18.32 -2.94 4.16
CA ALA A 171 -19.46 -3.87 4.07
C ALA A 171 -19.20 -5.02 3.09
N ARG A 172 -18.30 -4.79 2.13
CA ARG A 172 -17.75 -5.78 1.22
C ARG A 172 -16.23 -5.58 1.16
N PHE A 173 -15.53 -6.63 0.78
CA PHE A 173 -14.11 -6.60 0.51
C PHE A 173 -13.84 -6.96 -0.95
N PRO A 174 -12.71 -6.47 -1.52
CA PRO A 174 -12.29 -6.83 -2.86
C PRO A 174 -12.27 -8.35 -3.09
N GLU A 175 -12.76 -8.78 -4.25
CA GLU A 175 -12.73 -10.19 -4.62
C GLU A 175 -11.31 -10.64 -5.02
N ASP A 176 -10.90 -11.80 -4.51
CA ASP A 176 -9.64 -12.43 -4.90
C ASP A 176 -9.70 -12.94 -6.34
N GLY A 177 -8.65 -12.65 -7.11
CA GLY A 177 -8.48 -13.14 -8.47
C GLY A 177 -7.22 -13.99 -8.66
N PRO A 178 -6.73 -14.09 -9.91
CA PRO A 178 -5.55 -14.88 -10.23
C PRO A 178 -4.28 -14.45 -9.47
N ILE A 179 -4.05 -13.16 -9.25
CA ILE A 179 -2.86 -12.67 -8.55
C ILE A 179 -2.92 -13.08 -7.08
N ALA A 180 -4.06 -12.89 -6.42
CA ALA A 180 -4.28 -13.33 -5.04
C ALA A 180 -4.11 -14.85 -4.90
N ALA A 181 -4.58 -15.65 -5.88
CA ALA A 181 -4.38 -17.09 -5.87
C ALA A 181 -2.90 -17.51 -5.96
N ILE A 182 -2.10 -16.80 -6.77
CA ILE A 182 -0.65 -17.03 -6.85
C ILE A 182 0.02 -16.58 -5.54
N ARG A 183 -0.35 -15.39 -5.03
CA ARG A 183 0.14 -14.86 -3.75
C ARG A 183 -0.09 -15.88 -2.64
N ARG A 184 -1.29 -16.42 -2.51
CA ARG A 184 -1.64 -17.41 -1.47
C ARG A 184 -0.75 -18.64 -1.52
N LYS A 185 -0.55 -19.22 -2.71
CA LYS A 185 0.37 -20.36 -2.90
C LYS A 185 1.81 -20.02 -2.51
N HIS A 186 2.27 -18.82 -2.86
CA HIS A 186 3.60 -18.34 -2.48
C HIS A 186 3.73 -18.16 -0.97
N LEU A 187 2.72 -17.58 -0.31
CA LEU A 187 2.68 -17.45 1.15
C LEU A 187 2.73 -18.82 1.82
N GLU A 188 1.93 -19.78 1.39
CA GLU A 188 1.95 -21.15 1.92
C GLU A 188 3.33 -21.81 1.78
N GLN A 189 3.99 -21.62 0.65
CA GLN A 189 5.30 -22.20 0.37
C GLN A 189 6.45 -21.54 1.15
N TYR A 190 6.40 -20.23 1.36
CA TYR A 190 7.52 -19.45 1.91
C TYR A 190 7.23 -18.81 3.27
N LYS A 191 6.10 -19.11 3.91
CA LYS A 191 5.76 -18.67 5.28
C LYS A 191 6.93 -19.00 6.21
N ARG A 192 7.38 -18.00 6.97
CA ARG A 192 8.40 -18.20 8.00
C ARG A 192 7.80 -19.02 9.16
N PRO A 193 8.49 -20.06 9.67
CA PRO A 193 8.05 -20.78 10.86
C PRO A 193 7.96 -19.84 12.08
N GLU A 194 6.91 -19.99 12.89
CA GLU A 194 6.65 -19.12 14.05
C GLU A 194 7.77 -19.23 15.12
N ASP A 195 8.50 -20.34 15.17
CA ASP A 195 9.54 -20.62 16.17
C ASP A 195 10.96 -20.12 15.81
N GLU A 196 11.18 -19.59 14.60
CA GLU A 196 12.53 -19.18 14.17
C GLU A 196 13.03 -17.90 14.83
N TRP A 197 12.13 -17.03 15.31
CA TRP A 197 12.51 -15.70 15.79
C TRP A 197 13.11 -15.74 17.20
N LEU A 198 12.57 -16.59 18.08
CA LEU A 198 13.05 -16.77 19.46
C LEU A 198 14.25 -17.71 19.56
N SER A 199 14.36 -18.69 18.67
CA SER A 199 15.45 -19.69 18.71
C SER A 199 16.84 -19.12 18.36
N ARG A 200 16.91 -17.89 17.83
CA ARG A 200 18.16 -17.19 17.48
C ARG A 200 18.56 -16.10 18.48
N ILE A 201 17.73 -15.80 19.48
CA ILE A 201 18.03 -14.82 20.51
C ILE A 201 18.77 -15.53 21.64
N THR A 202 20.09 -15.31 21.73
CA THR A 202 20.84 -15.65 22.95
C THR A 202 20.72 -14.46 23.89
N ALA A 203 20.06 -14.64 25.03
CA ALA A 203 20.05 -13.60 26.07
C ALA A 203 21.49 -13.45 26.59
N VAL A 204 22.09 -12.27 26.40
CA VAL A 204 23.37 -11.95 27.03
C VAL A 204 23.04 -11.45 28.44
N ALA A 205 23.39 -12.25 29.45
CA ALA A 205 23.29 -11.81 30.83
C ALA A 205 24.24 -10.63 31.05
N VAL A 206 23.69 -9.46 31.33
CA VAL A 206 24.48 -8.34 31.84
C VAL A 206 24.67 -8.59 33.33
N GLU A 207 25.90 -8.94 33.74
CA GLU A 207 26.24 -8.97 35.16
C GLU A 207 26.01 -7.55 35.73
N GLY A 208 25.09 -7.45 36.67
CA GLY A 208 24.82 -6.19 37.36
C GLY A 208 26.08 -5.68 38.07
N PRO A 209 26.22 -4.35 38.24
CA PRO A 209 27.33 -3.80 39.00
C PRO A 209 27.34 -4.40 40.42
N PRO A 210 28.52 -4.62 41.03
CA PRO A 210 28.60 -5.22 42.35
C PRO A 210 27.74 -4.43 43.33
N ALA A 211 26.90 -5.15 44.07
CA ALA A 211 26.03 -4.60 45.11
C ALA A 211 26.87 -3.90 46.19
N PRO A 212 26.36 -2.81 46.82
CA PRO A 212 27.08 -2.01 47.79
C PRO A 212 27.44 -2.77 49.08
#